data_AF-A0A4Y2WSJ2-F1
#
_entry.id   AF-A0A4Y2WSJ2-F1
#
_cell.length_a   1.000
_cell.length_b   1.000
_cell.length_c   1.000
_cell.angle_alpha   90.00
_cell.angle_beta   90.00
_cell.angle_gamma   90.00
#
_symmetry.space_group_name_H-M   'P 1'
#
loop_
_entity.id
_entity.type
_entity.pdbx_description
1 polymer ?
#
loop_
_entity_poly.entity_id
_entity_poly.type
_entity_poly.pdbx_seq_one_letter_code
_entity_poly.pdbx_strand_id
1 'polypeptide(L)'
;KTRSRRGSDRIVTNTVWKNGVIHRLENHIGRPLQWRICLLNFNGFPFRHIFQHIDGQTAGPKSFSGPIEQQLTCYEKLPVVDYEPIDCSIPDIDRNLLNKDQQYLFDISNTITLGHCPEDLANRDPGPLSNSRWLTAANRVLRLYTSSSDPSGNLKEIVDFILKPCMPVWFAIKKNKYVTDGPKEVFQAIQTSPYLSDKLLQVVDPVIQRNAFFAHPENVLLTMFVDEREYIRDSVTEGS
;
A
#
# COMPACT_ATOMS: atom_id res chain seq x y z
N LYS A 1 -15.69 20.09 14.03
CA LYS A 1 -15.52 18.97 13.07
C LYS A 1 -14.04 18.84 12.70
N THR A 2 -13.26 18.10 13.48
CA THR A 2 -11.85 17.79 13.20
C THR A 2 -11.81 16.64 12.18
N ARG A 3 -11.52 16.96 10.91
CA ARG A 3 -11.23 15.94 9.89
C ARG A 3 -9.85 15.34 10.18
N SER A 4 -9.77 14.15 10.78
CA SER A 4 -8.51 13.40 10.85
C SER A 4 -8.19 12.86 9.45
N ARG A 5 -7.20 13.44 8.76
CA ARG A 5 -6.75 12.93 7.46
C ARG A 5 -5.87 11.69 7.65
N ARG A 6 -6.41 10.50 7.36
CA ARG A 6 -5.63 9.26 7.17
C ARG A 6 -4.98 9.33 5.79
N GLY A 7 -3.78 9.93 5.69
CA GLY A 7 -3.11 10.09 4.38
C GLY A 7 -1.99 11.10 4.28
N SER A 8 -1.33 11.53 5.37
CA SER A 8 -0.26 12.54 5.31
C SER A 8 1.14 11.93 5.51
N ASP A 9 2.07 12.31 4.65
CA ASP A 9 3.43 11.74 4.47
C ASP A 9 4.45 12.01 5.59
N ARG A 10 4.03 12.52 6.75
CA ARG A 10 4.96 12.94 7.81
C ARG A 10 5.11 11.86 8.89
N ILE A 11 5.78 10.75 8.56
CA ILE A 11 6.05 9.66 9.53
C ILE A 11 7.30 9.95 10.38
N VAL A 12 8.42 10.34 9.78
CA VAL A 12 9.72 10.39 10.48
C VAL A 12 9.72 11.42 11.62
N THR A 13 9.10 12.59 11.45
CA THR A 13 9.04 13.58 12.53
C THR A 13 8.12 13.16 13.68
N ASN A 14 7.09 12.35 13.39
CA ASN A 14 6.02 12.05 14.36
C ASN A 14 6.26 10.76 15.16
N THR A 15 6.89 9.75 14.55
CA THR A 15 6.90 8.36 15.08
C THR A 15 8.28 7.83 15.48
N VAL A 16 9.35 8.62 15.33
CA VAL A 16 10.71 8.14 15.68
C VAL A 16 10.81 7.86 17.18
N TRP A 17 11.32 6.67 17.50
CA TRP A 17 11.50 6.14 18.86
C TRP A 17 12.28 7.07 19.81
N LYS A 18 13.24 7.83 19.28
CA LYS A 18 13.98 8.89 19.99
C LYS A 18 13.62 10.25 19.38
N ASN A 19 12.96 11.12 20.15
CA ASN A 19 12.57 12.47 19.77
C ASN A 19 11.41 12.62 18.77
N GLY A 20 10.68 11.56 18.43
CA GLY A 20 9.41 11.69 17.72
C GLY A 20 8.41 12.51 18.53
N VAL A 21 7.60 13.33 17.85
CA VAL A 21 6.60 14.20 18.49
C VAL A 21 5.68 13.40 19.41
N ILE A 22 5.21 12.22 18.98
CA ILE A 22 4.32 11.38 19.77
C ILE A 22 5.04 10.86 21.03
N HIS A 23 6.26 10.34 20.89
CA HIS A 23 7.05 9.85 22.03
C HIS A 23 7.34 10.96 23.06
N ARG A 24 7.63 12.19 22.61
CA ARG A 24 7.81 13.35 23.50
C ARG A 24 6.53 13.71 24.24
N LEU A 25 5.39 13.64 23.56
CA LEU A 25 4.08 13.88 24.19
C LEU A 25 3.74 12.79 25.21
N GLU A 26 4.00 11.51 24.90
CA GLU A 26 3.79 10.39 25.83
C GLU A 26 4.63 10.56 27.09
N ASN A 27 5.91 10.91 26.94
CA ASN A 27 6.80 11.17 28.08
C ASN A 27 6.33 12.37 28.92
N HIS A 28 5.80 13.41 28.28
CA HIS A 28 5.27 14.59 28.99
C HIS A 28 3.96 14.29 29.73
N ILE A 29 3.07 13.49 29.13
CA ILE A 29 1.76 13.15 29.69
C ILE A 29 1.86 11.98 30.69
N GLY A 30 2.94 11.20 30.65
CA GLY A 30 3.19 10.07 31.55
C GLY A 30 2.37 8.82 31.20
N ARG A 31 1.84 8.72 29.98
CA ARG A 31 1.13 7.53 29.48
C ARG A 31 1.24 7.39 27.97
N PRO A 32 1.11 6.17 27.42
CA PRO A 32 1.02 5.95 25.97
C PRO A 32 -0.18 6.71 25.36
N LEU A 33 -0.01 7.20 24.13
CA LEU A 33 -1.05 7.86 23.35
C LEU A 33 -1.54 6.93 22.24
N GLN A 34 -2.70 7.26 21.68
CA GLN A 34 -3.18 6.56 20.48
C GLN A 34 -2.42 7.04 19.23
N TRP A 35 -1.66 6.14 18.61
CA TRP A 35 -0.90 6.46 17.41
C TRP A 35 -1.84 6.43 16.19
N ARG A 36 -2.20 7.61 15.68
CA ARG A 36 -2.89 7.73 14.38
C ARG A 36 -1.89 7.76 13.24
N ILE A 37 -1.33 6.60 12.91
CA ILE A 37 -0.41 6.46 11.77
C ILE A 37 -1.20 6.44 10.46
N CYS A 38 -0.56 6.85 9.36
CA CYS A 38 -1.14 6.77 8.03
C CYS A 38 -1.24 5.30 7.57
N LEU A 39 -2.46 4.80 7.36
CA LEU A 39 -2.72 3.43 6.93
C LEU A 39 -2.23 3.14 5.49
N LEU A 40 -2.07 4.17 4.65
CA LEU A 40 -1.43 4.02 3.34
C LEU A 40 0.04 3.61 3.45
N ASN A 41 0.73 4.00 4.54
CA ASN A 41 2.10 3.58 4.77
C ASN A 41 2.18 2.12 5.23
N PHE A 42 1.21 1.67 6.03
CA PHE A 42 1.06 0.24 6.34
C PHE A 42 0.99 -0.60 5.06
N ASN A 43 0.24 -0.16 4.04
CA ASN A 43 0.16 -0.87 2.77
C ASN A 43 1.43 -0.74 1.90
N GLY A 44 2.17 0.37 2.02
CA GLY A 44 3.41 0.59 1.27
C GLY A 44 4.63 -0.19 1.80
N PHE A 45 4.64 -0.58 3.09
CA PHE A 45 5.78 -1.29 3.68
C PHE A 45 5.98 -2.71 3.12
N PRO A 46 4.94 -3.57 3.02
CA PRO A 46 5.07 -4.88 2.37
C PRO A 46 5.67 -4.82 0.98
N PHE A 47 5.22 -3.89 0.14
CA PHE A 47 5.78 -3.68 -1.20
C PHE A 47 7.29 -3.42 -1.16
N ARG A 48 7.74 -2.52 -0.29
CA ARG A 48 9.16 -2.19 -0.18
C ARG A 48 9.99 -3.43 0.16
N HIS A 49 9.53 -4.24 1.10
CA HIS A 49 10.25 -5.44 1.53
C HIS A 49 10.24 -6.53 0.45
N ILE A 50 9.13 -6.71 -0.27
CA ILE A 50 9.06 -7.63 -1.42
C ILE A 50 9.96 -7.16 -2.54
N PHE A 51 9.90 -5.89 -2.91
CA PHE A 51 10.71 -5.33 -3.97
C PHE A 51 12.21 -5.53 -3.68
N GLN A 52 12.64 -5.26 -2.44
CA GLN A 52 14.02 -5.52 -2.00
C GLN A 52 14.38 -7.02 -1.95
N HIS A 53 13.42 -7.88 -1.66
CA HIS A 53 13.64 -9.33 -1.61
C HIS A 53 13.80 -9.93 -3.01
N ILE A 54 13.00 -9.47 -3.98
CA ILE A 54 12.99 -9.98 -5.35
C ILE A 54 14.10 -9.35 -6.19
N ASP A 55 14.24 -8.02 -6.13
CA ASP A 55 15.18 -7.28 -6.97
C ASP A 55 16.57 -7.13 -6.34
N GLY A 56 16.68 -7.39 -5.04
CA GLY A 56 17.90 -7.30 -4.27
C GLY A 56 17.99 -6.04 -3.40
N GLN A 57 18.90 -6.06 -2.42
CA GLN A 57 19.10 -4.92 -1.54
C GLN A 57 19.76 -3.75 -2.28
N THR A 58 19.33 -2.53 -1.94
CA THR A 58 19.96 -1.31 -2.45
C THR A 58 21.31 -1.13 -1.76
N ALA A 59 22.35 -0.74 -2.50
CA ALA A 59 23.69 -0.45 -1.95
C ALA A 59 23.70 0.78 -1.00
N GLY A 60 22.56 1.47 -0.85
CA GLY A 60 22.38 2.68 -0.06
C GLY A 60 21.00 3.31 -0.29
N PRO A 61 20.64 4.40 0.42
CA PRO A 61 19.34 5.06 0.29
C PRO A 61 19.10 5.72 -1.08
N LYS A 62 20.17 5.89 -1.89
CA LYS A 62 20.15 6.49 -3.24
C LYS A 62 20.82 5.64 -4.32
N SER A 63 21.36 4.47 -3.97
CA SER A 63 22.12 3.63 -4.90
C SER A 63 21.39 2.32 -5.11
N PHE A 64 20.86 2.22 -6.32
CA PHE A 64 20.05 1.13 -6.86
C PHE A 64 20.97 0.12 -7.55
N SER A 65 20.70 -1.18 -7.40
CA SER A 65 21.55 -2.23 -7.98
C SER A 65 20.76 -3.42 -8.55
N GLY A 66 19.45 -3.48 -8.31
CA GLY A 66 18.62 -4.57 -8.81
C GLY A 66 18.32 -4.46 -10.31
N PRO A 67 18.20 -5.59 -11.02
CA PRO A 67 17.96 -5.61 -12.47
C PRO A 67 16.61 -4.99 -12.88
N ILE A 68 15.54 -5.15 -12.09
CA ILE A 68 14.24 -4.53 -12.35
C ILE A 68 14.33 -3.03 -12.12
N GLU A 69 14.93 -2.60 -11.02
CA GLU A 69 15.09 -1.18 -10.71
C GLU A 69 15.94 -0.44 -11.75
N GLN A 70 16.96 -1.08 -12.32
CA GLN A 70 17.70 -0.55 -13.46
C GLN A 70 16.77 -0.33 -14.67
N GLN A 71 15.87 -1.26 -14.97
CA GLN A 71 14.88 -1.08 -16.04
C GLN A 71 13.90 0.09 -15.74
N LEU A 72 13.55 0.31 -14.47
CA LEU A 72 12.71 1.44 -14.03
C LEU A 72 13.37 2.82 -14.21
N THR A 73 14.66 2.88 -14.55
CA THR A 73 15.33 4.15 -14.89
C THR A 73 15.13 4.57 -16.34
N CYS A 74 14.89 3.62 -17.25
CA CYS A 74 14.78 3.85 -18.69
C CYS A 74 13.41 3.49 -19.29
N TYR A 75 12.45 3.04 -18.47
CA TYR A 75 11.12 2.58 -18.89
C TYR A 75 10.32 3.59 -19.74
N GLU A 76 10.53 4.91 -19.54
CA GLU A 76 9.85 5.98 -20.29
C GLU A 76 10.08 5.90 -21.81
N LYS A 77 11.17 5.26 -22.24
CA LYS A 77 11.52 5.10 -23.65
C LYS A 77 10.94 3.82 -24.26
N LEU A 78 10.31 2.96 -23.45
CA LEU A 78 9.82 1.67 -23.91
C LEU A 78 8.40 1.81 -24.48
N PRO A 79 8.16 1.32 -25.72
CA PRO A 79 6.82 1.32 -26.29
C PRO A 79 5.94 0.32 -25.52
N VAL A 80 4.62 0.54 -25.55
CA VAL A 80 3.66 -0.50 -25.15
C VAL A 80 3.74 -1.62 -26.17
N VAL A 81 3.74 -2.87 -25.70
CA VAL A 81 3.76 -4.08 -26.53
C VAL A 81 2.58 -4.97 -26.13
N ASP A 82 2.36 -6.05 -26.87
CA ASP A 82 1.41 -7.09 -26.44
C ASP A 82 1.97 -7.77 -25.19
N TYR A 83 1.17 -7.81 -24.12
CA TYR A 83 1.52 -8.43 -22.83
C TYR A 83 0.40 -9.35 -22.34
N GLU A 84 0.75 -10.28 -21.46
CA GLU A 84 -0.21 -11.20 -20.85
C GLU A 84 -1.06 -10.48 -19.79
N PRO A 85 -2.41 -10.47 -19.91
CA PRO A 85 -3.26 -9.87 -18.90
C PRO A 85 -3.20 -10.65 -17.58
N ILE A 86 -3.35 -9.94 -16.46
CA ILE A 86 -3.39 -10.55 -15.13
C ILE A 86 -4.82 -10.50 -14.60
N ASP A 87 -5.38 -11.67 -14.34
CA ASP A 87 -6.72 -11.78 -13.74
C ASP A 87 -6.70 -11.26 -12.29
N CYS A 88 -7.39 -10.14 -12.07
CA CYS A 88 -7.65 -9.60 -10.75
C CYS A 88 -8.92 -8.75 -10.74
N SER A 89 -9.58 -8.70 -9.59
CA SER A 89 -10.74 -7.81 -9.39
C SER A 89 -10.28 -6.47 -8.84
N ILE A 90 -10.38 -5.44 -9.67
CA ILE A 90 -10.06 -4.06 -9.25
C ILE A 90 -11.29 -3.46 -8.57
N PRO A 91 -11.17 -2.99 -7.31
CA PRO A 91 -12.30 -2.39 -6.61
C PRO A 91 -12.76 -1.11 -7.30
N ASP A 92 -14.08 -0.93 -7.40
CA ASP A 92 -14.66 0.31 -7.87
C ASP A 92 -14.43 1.46 -6.86
N ILE A 93 -14.08 2.63 -7.40
CA ILE A 93 -13.81 3.84 -6.63
C ILE A 93 -14.15 5.10 -7.43
N ASP A 94 -14.78 6.06 -6.76
CA ASP A 94 -14.98 7.40 -7.31
C ASP A 94 -13.62 8.06 -7.54
N ARG A 95 -13.30 8.31 -8.83
CA ARG A 95 -12.06 8.95 -9.29
C ARG A 95 -11.80 10.31 -8.63
N ASN A 96 -12.84 11.00 -8.17
CA ASN A 96 -12.72 12.29 -7.47
C ASN A 96 -12.06 12.16 -6.08
N LEU A 97 -12.00 10.94 -5.51
CA LEU A 97 -11.30 10.65 -4.26
C LEU A 97 -9.79 10.46 -4.46
N LEU A 98 -9.35 10.31 -5.71
CA LEU A 98 -7.98 9.97 -6.08
C LEU A 98 -7.21 11.20 -6.56
N ASN A 99 -5.95 11.31 -6.14
CA ASN A 99 -5.01 12.26 -6.77
C ASN A 99 -4.50 11.70 -8.12
N LYS A 100 -3.75 12.52 -8.87
CA LYS A 100 -3.25 12.13 -10.21
C LYS A 100 -2.48 10.80 -10.21
N ASP A 101 -1.56 10.61 -9.26
CA ASP A 101 -0.75 9.39 -9.18
C ASP A 101 -1.59 8.14 -8.83
N GLN A 102 -2.66 8.32 -8.04
CA GLN A 102 -3.60 7.26 -7.67
C GLN A 102 -4.58 6.94 -8.79
N GLN A 103 -4.98 7.94 -9.57
CA GLN A 103 -5.75 7.73 -10.80
C GLN A 103 -4.92 6.96 -11.82
N TYR A 104 -3.63 7.30 -11.95
CA TYR A 104 -2.71 6.54 -12.78
C TYR A 104 -2.63 5.07 -12.33
N LEU A 105 -2.42 4.83 -11.02
CA LEU A 105 -2.42 3.47 -10.47
C LEU A 105 -3.71 2.71 -10.82
N PHE A 106 -4.86 3.35 -10.65
CA PHE A 106 -6.16 2.75 -10.98
C PHE A 106 -6.28 2.44 -12.48
N ASP A 107 -5.95 3.41 -13.34
CA ASP A 107 -6.07 3.28 -14.79
C ASP A 107 -5.11 2.20 -15.33
N ILE A 108 -3.82 2.24 -14.98
CA ILE A 108 -2.83 1.29 -15.49
C ILE A 108 -3.15 -0.14 -15.06
N SER A 109 -3.67 -0.31 -13.85
CA SER A 109 -4.06 -1.63 -13.35
C SER A 109 -5.24 -2.21 -14.11
N ASN A 110 -6.24 -1.37 -14.41
CA ASN A 110 -7.38 -1.77 -15.26
C ASN A 110 -6.89 -2.18 -16.65
N THR A 111 -5.95 -1.44 -17.23
CA THR A 111 -5.41 -1.81 -18.54
C THR A 111 -4.67 -3.14 -18.53
N ILE A 112 -3.90 -3.43 -17.47
CA ILE A 112 -3.20 -4.71 -17.31
C ILE A 112 -4.19 -5.86 -17.19
N THR A 113 -5.28 -5.66 -16.45
CA THR A 113 -6.33 -6.67 -16.29
C THR A 113 -7.08 -6.93 -17.60
N LEU A 114 -7.26 -5.88 -18.41
CA LEU A 114 -7.94 -5.96 -19.72
C LEU A 114 -7.01 -6.41 -20.86
N GLY A 115 -5.69 -6.42 -20.65
CA GLY A 115 -4.71 -6.79 -21.67
C GLY A 115 -4.47 -5.72 -22.74
N HIS A 116 -4.90 -4.48 -22.52
CA HIS A 116 -4.72 -3.39 -23.49
C HIS A 116 -4.46 -2.05 -22.81
N CYS A 117 -3.27 -1.48 -23.02
CA CYS A 117 -2.87 -0.18 -22.49
C CYS A 117 -2.91 0.90 -23.58
N PRO A 118 -3.78 1.91 -23.47
CA PRO A 118 -3.78 3.07 -24.36
C PRO A 118 -2.46 3.84 -24.31
N GLU A 119 -2.05 4.39 -25.46
CA GLU A 119 -0.79 5.12 -25.61
C GLU A 119 -0.78 6.43 -24.79
N ASP A 120 -1.92 7.11 -24.66
CA ASP A 120 -2.04 8.34 -23.85
C ASP A 120 -1.79 8.06 -22.37
N LEU A 121 -2.22 6.90 -21.85
CA LEU A 121 -1.97 6.46 -20.50
C LEU A 121 -0.50 6.06 -20.33
N ALA A 122 0.05 5.33 -21.30
CA ALA A 122 1.44 4.88 -21.29
C ALA A 122 2.45 6.05 -21.26
N ASN A 123 2.10 7.18 -21.87
CA ASN A 123 2.95 8.37 -21.94
C ASN A 123 2.83 9.31 -20.73
N ARG A 124 1.97 9.03 -19.74
CA ARG A 124 1.90 9.87 -18.53
C ARG A 124 3.09 9.57 -17.63
N ASP A 125 3.77 10.62 -17.15
CA ASP A 125 4.86 10.49 -16.19
C ASP A 125 4.31 10.24 -14.77
N PRO A 126 4.60 9.08 -14.14
CA PRO A 126 4.26 8.79 -12.75
C PRO A 126 5.13 9.55 -11.72
N GLY A 127 6.06 10.38 -12.17
CA GLY A 127 6.97 11.18 -11.36
C GLY A 127 8.29 10.47 -11.04
N PRO A 128 9.25 11.14 -10.38
CA PRO A 128 10.59 10.62 -10.15
C PRO A 128 10.59 9.45 -9.17
N LEU A 129 11.36 8.40 -9.49
CA LEU A 129 11.52 7.23 -8.63
C LEU A 129 12.08 7.63 -7.26
N SER A 130 11.42 7.18 -6.20
CA SER A 130 11.88 7.42 -4.83
C SER A 130 11.58 6.22 -3.95
N ASN A 131 12.60 5.73 -3.23
CA ASN A 131 12.50 4.64 -2.26
C ASN A 131 11.48 4.89 -1.13
N SER A 132 11.14 6.16 -0.88
CA SER A 132 10.14 6.51 0.14
C SER A 132 8.71 6.57 -0.40
N ARG A 133 8.53 6.57 -1.74
CA ARG A 133 7.24 6.74 -2.40
C ARG A 133 6.85 5.47 -3.14
N TRP A 134 6.28 4.52 -2.38
CA TRP A 134 5.80 3.24 -2.91
C TRP A 134 4.95 3.41 -4.18
N LEU A 135 4.05 4.40 -4.19
CA LEU A 135 3.08 4.60 -5.26
C LEU A 135 3.77 4.87 -6.61
N THR A 136 4.80 5.71 -6.60
CA THR A 136 5.57 6.01 -7.82
C THR A 136 6.33 4.79 -8.31
N ALA A 137 6.94 4.02 -7.40
CA ALA A 137 7.63 2.78 -7.77
C ALA A 137 6.66 1.75 -8.35
N ALA A 138 5.49 1.56 -7.72
CA ALA A 138 4.45 0.65 -8.22
C ALA A 138 3.94 1.06 -9.60
N ASN A 139 3.62 2.34 -9.79
CA ASN A 139 3.19 2.86 -11.09
C ASN A 139 4.23 2.60 -12.19
N ARG A 140 5.51 2.79 -11.89
CA ARG A 140 6.61 2.50 -12.84
C ARG A 140 6.74 1.00 -13.13
N VAL A 141 6.59 0.14 -12.12
CA VAL A 141 6.61 -1.33 -12.31
C VAL A 141 5.46 -1.79 -13.19
N LEU A 142 4.24 -1.31 -12.93
CA LEU A 142 3.08 -1.63 -13.76
C LEU A 142 3.26 -1.12 -15.19
N ARG A 143 3.80 0.10 -15.36
CA ARG A 143 4.12 0.64 -16.69
C ARG A 143 5.21 -0.16 -17.40
N LEU A 144 6.22 -0.65 -16.69
CA LEU A 144 7.27 -1.52 -17.25
C LEU A 144 6.67 -2.84 -17.74
N TYR A 145 5.72 -3.41 -16.98
CA TYR A 145 5.02 -4.64 -17.37
C TYR A 145 4.29 -4.50 -18.71
N THR A 146 3.62 -3.36 -18.95
CA THR A 146 2.94 -3.11 -20.25
C THR A 146 3.90 -2.93 -21.43
N SER A 147 5.21 -2.81 -21.16
CA SER A 147 6.28 -2.75 -22.15
C SER A 147 7.08 -4.05 -22.27
N SER A 148 6.60 -5.14 -21.66
CA SER A 148 7.30 -6.42 -21.63
C SER A 148 6.42 -7.53 -22.17
N SER A 149 6.74 -8.02 -23.37
CA SER A 149 6.02 -9.13 -24.00
C SER A 149 6.36 -10.49 -23.39
N ASP A 150 7.57 -10.60 -22.82
CA ASP A 150 8.01 -11.75 -22.03
C ASP A 150 8.59 -11.28 -20.69
N PRO A 151 7.72 -10.92 -19.72
CA PRO A 151 8.17 -10.41 -18.45
C PRO A 151 8.76 -11.53 -17.59
N SER A 152 9.93 -11.24 -16.98
CA SER A 152 10.58 -12.17 -16.07
C SER A 152 9.65 -12.62 -14.94
N GLY A 153 9.83 -13.84 -14.44
CA GLY A 153 9.03 -14.37 -13.31
C GLY A 153 9.05 -13.44 -12.10
N ASN A 154 10.18 -12.81 -11.80
CA ASN A 154 10.32 -11.80 -10.75
C ASN A 154 9.44 -10.56 -10.99
N LEU A 155 9.39 -10.05 -12.22
CA LEU A 155 8.53 -8.93 -12.57
C LEU A 155 7.06 -9.31 -12.47
N LYS A 156 6.67 -10.50 -12.96
CA LYS A 156 5.30 -11.04 -12.80
C LYS A 156 4.91 -11.12 -11.32
N GLU A 157 5.80 -11.63 -10.47
CA GLU A 157 5.55 -11.79 -9.02
C GLU A 157 5.34 -10.43 -8.32
N ILE A 158 6.11 -9.39 -8.67
CA ILE A 158 5.90 -8.04 -8.12
C ILE A 158 4.58 -7.44 -8.62
N VAL A 159 4.25 -7.60 -9.90
CA VAL A 159 3.01 -7.05 -10.49
C VAL A 159 1.79 -7.72 -9.86
N ASP A 160 1.81 -9.06 -9.72
CA ASP A 160 0.78 -9.81 -9.02
C ASP A 160 0.58 -9.32 -7.59
N PHE A 161 1.68 -9.05 -6.88
CA PHE A 161 1.65 -8.46 -5.54
C PHE A 161 1.02 -7.05 -5.52
N ILE A 162 1.32 -6.20 -6.49
CA ILE A 162 0.72 -4.86 -6.55
C ILE A 162 -0.81 -4.98 -6.77
N LEU A 163 -1.21 -5.81 -7.74
CA LEU A 163 -2.59 -5.89 -8.23
C LEU A 163 -3.53 -6.62 -7.26
N LYS A 164 -3.09 -7.74 -6.67
CA LYS A 164 -3.99 -8.63 -5.90
C LYS A 164 -4.08 -8.24 -4.42
N PRO A 165 -2.98 -8.19 -3.62
CA PRO A 165 -3.08 -7.83 -2.21
C PRO A 165 -3.00 -6.32 -1.93
N CYS A 166 -2.14 -5.56 -2.61
CA CYS A 166 -1.93 -4.16 -2.26
C CYS A 166 -3.07 -3.25 -2.71
N MET A 167 -3.53 -3.38 -3.95
CA MET A 167 -4.53 -2.48 -4.51
C MET A 167 -5.88 -2.51 -3.78
N PRO A 168 -6.49 -3.67 -3.47
CA PRO A 168 -7.77 -3.70 -2.78
C PRO A 168 -7.74 -2.97 -1.45
N VAL A 169 -6.68 -3.17 -0.68
CA VAL A 169 -6.44 -2.47 0.59
C VAL A 169 -6.24 -0.97 0.35
N TRP A 170 -5.45 -0.59 -0.65
CA TRP A 170 -5.20 0.81 -0.98
C TRP A 170 -6.48 1.59 -1.27
N PHE A 171 -7.35 1.05 -2.13
CA PHE A 171 -8.58 1.71 -2.52
C PHE A 171 -9.65 1.65 -1.42
N ALA A 172 -9.69 0.59 -0.60
CA ALA A 172 -10.52 0.55 0.61
C ALA A 172 -10.16 1.71 1.57
N ILE A 173 -8.86 1.92 1.83
CA ILE A 173 -8.37 3.04 2.65
C ILE A 173 -8.79 4.40 2.05
N LYS A 174 -8.81 4.52 0.72
CA LYS A 174 -9.21 5.77 0.04
C LYS A 174 -10.70 6.04 0.10
N LYS A 175 -11.52 4.99 0.05
CA LYS A 175 -12.97 5.07 0.18
C LYS A 175 -13.38 5.45 1.60
N ASN A 176 -12.69 4.91 2.60
CA ASN A 176 -13.07 5.01 4.01
C ASN A 176 -12.41 6.18 4.75
N LYS A 177 -13.23 7.09 5.28
CA LYS A 177 -12.76 8.34 5.90
C LYS A 177 -12.60 8.24 7.43
N TYR A 178 -13.14 7.21 8.06
CA TYR A 178 -13.26 7.14 9.53
C TYR A 178 -12.24 6.23 10.17
N VAL A 179 -11.53 6.71 11.18
CA VAL A 179 -10.51 5.92 11.92
C VAL A 179 -10.99 4.53 12.34
N THR A 180 -12.29 4.38 12.59
CA THR A 180 -13.00 3.16 12.97
C THR A 180 -13.07 2.13 11.86
N ASP A 181 -12.70 2.45 10.62
CA ASP A 181 -12.57 1.44 9.57
C ASP A 181 -11.16 0.82 9.58
N GLY A 182 -10.20 1.41 10.30
CA GLY A 182 -8.79 1.02 10.34
C GLY A 182 -8.54 -0.47 10.57
N PRO A 183 -9.13 -1.07 11.63
CA PRO A 183 -9.03 -2.51 11.85
C PRO A 183 -9.58 -3.36 10.69
N LYS A 184 -10.66 -2.93 10.03
CA LYS A 184 -11.24 -3.64 8.89
C LYS A 184 -10.28 -3.66 7.71
N GLU A 185 -9.57 -2.56 7.47
CA GLU A 185 -8.57 -2.46 6.40
C GLU A 185 -7.30 -3.27 6.70
N VAL A 186 -6.86 -3.33 7.97
CA VAL A 186 -5.78 -4.24 8.37
C VAL A 186 -6.20 -5.69 8.21
N PHE A 187 -7.42 -6.01 8.63
CA PHE A 187 -7.98 -7.36 8.45
C PHE A 187 -8.06 -7.73 6.96
N GLN A 188 -8.51 -6.82 6.10
CA GLN A 188 -8.51 -7.03 4.64
C GLN A 188 -7.10 -7.32 4.11
N ALA A 189 -6.06 -6.64 4.60
CA ALA A 189 -4.68 -6.91 4.21
C ALA A 189 -4.19 -8.29 4.65
N ILE A 190 -4.67 -8.80 5.79
CA ILE A 190 -4.38 -10.16 6.24
C ILE A 190 -5.14 -11.17 5.36
N GLN A 191 -6.38 -10.87 4.98
CA GLN A 191 -7.20 -11.73 4.12
C GLN A 191 -6.67 -11.85 2.69
N THR A 192 -5.84 -10.91 2.23
CA THR A 192 -5.18 -11.00 0.93
C THR A 192 -3.86 -11.78 0.96
N SER A 193 -3.42 -12.25 2.13
CA SER A 193 -2.24 -13.12 2.28
C SER A 193 -2.26 -14.41 1.44
N PRO A 194 -3.40 -15.07 1.14
CA PRO A 194 -3.40 -16.30 0.35
C PRO A 194 -2.95 -16.11 -1.12
N TYR A 195 -2.89 -14.86 -1.61
CA TYR A 195 -2.35 -14.57 -2.94
C TYR A 195 -0.81 -14.60 -2.98
N LEU A 196 -0.15 -14.76 -1.83
CA LEU A 196 1.30 -14.75 -1.71
C LEU A 196 1.85 -16.18 -1.65
N SER A 197 3.01 -16.38 -2.26
CA SER A 197 3.78 -17.61 -2.04
C SER A 197 4.31 -17.66 -0.60
N ASP A 198 4.57 -18.86 -0.07
CA ASP A 198 5.15 -19.04 1.28
C ASP A 198 6.42 -18.22 1.50
N LYS A 199 7.22 -18.06 0.43
CA LYS A 199 8.44 -17.25 0.43
C LYS A 199 8.13 -15.76 0.63
N LEU A 200 7.11 -15.23 -0.05
CA LEU A 200 6.70 -13.84 0.13
C LEU A 200 6.00 -13.61 1.47
N LEU A 201 5.25 -14.59 1.97
CA LEU A 201 4.63 -14.51 3.30
C LEU A 201 5.67 -14.33 4.41
N GLN A 202 6.77 -15.08 4.35
CA GLN A 202 7.89 -14.92 5.30
C GLN A 202 8.49 -13.50 5.30
N VAL A 203 8.38 -12.78 4.18
CA VAL A 203 8.85 -11.40 4.05
C VAL A 203 7.79 -10.40 4.55
N VAL A 204 6.51 -10.63 4.23
CA VAL A 204 5.41 -9.70 4.49
C VAL A 204 4.87 -9.80 5.92
N ASP A 205 4.73 -11.00 6.47
CA ASP A 205 4.09 -11.21 7.78
C ASP A 205 4.78 -10.43 8.91
N PRO A 206 6.12 -10.45 9.05
CA PRO A 206 6.78 -9.66 10.08
C PRO A 206 6.59 -8.15 9.88
N VAL A 207 6.41 -7.70 8.64
CA VAL A 207 6.17 -6.29 8.30
C VAL A 207 4.76 -5.89 8.67
N ILE A 208 3.74 -6.72 8.35
CA ILE A 208 2.35 -6.50 8.75
C ILE A 208 2.27 -6.48 10.28
N GLN A 209 2.81 -7.48 10.96
CA GLN A 209 2.75 -7.60 12.43
C GLN A 209 3.34 -6.38 13.15
N ARG A 210 4.48 -5.86 12.68
CA ARG A 210 5.14 -4.68 13.30
C ARG A 210 4.42 -3.37 13.00
N ASN A 211 3.60 -3.30 11.95
CA ASN A 211 2.97 -2.06 11.48
C ASN A 211 1.44 -2.06 11.59
N ALA A 212 0.84 -3.12 12.11
CA ALA A 212 -0.60 -3.27 12.33
C ALA A 212 -1.10 -2.47 13.55
N PHE A 213 -0.71 -1.20 13.67
CA PHE A 213 -1.12 -0.32 14.78
C PHE A 213 -2.65 -0.19 14.89
N PHE A 214 -3.35 -0.25 13.75
CA PHE A 214 -4.81 -0.25 13.74
C PHE A 214 -5.43 -1.55 14.22
N ALA A 215 -4.68 -2.65 14.39
CA ALA A 215 -5.18 -3.88 15.00
C ALA A 215 -5.05 -3.90 16.53
N HIS A 216 -4.55 -2.83 17.14
CA HIS A 216 -4.50 -2.74 18.60
C HIS A 216 -5.92 -2.80 19.23
N PRO A 217 -6.07 -3.39 20.43
CA PRO A 217 -7.38 -3.61 21.06
C PRO A 217 -8.25 -2.37 21.11
N GLU A 218 -7.69 -1.20 21.42
CA GLU A 218 -8.45 0.04 21.51
C GLU A 218 -9.00 0.53 20.17
N ASN A 219 -8.31 0.25 19.05
CA ASN A 219 -8.85 0.54 17.72
C ASN A 219 -9.95 -0.44 17.34
N VAL A 220 -9.79 -1.72 17.69
CA VAL A 220 -10.81 -2.76 17.45
C VAL A 220 -12.08 -2.44 18.21
N LEU A 221 -11.98 -2.03 19.48
CA LEU A 221 -13.12 -1.60 20.29
C LEU A 221 -13.81 -0.36 19.69
N LEU A 222 -13.04 0.63 19.20
CA LEU A 222 -13.61 1.79 18.52
C LEU A 222 -14.40 1.39 17.26
N THR A 223 -13.93 0.40 16.52
CA THR A 223 -14.65 -0.15 15.36
C THR A 223 -15.92 -0.87 15.76
N MET A 224 -15.86 -1.70 16.80
CA MET A 224 -17.03 -2.43 17.31
C MET A 224 -18.11 -1.47 17.82
N PHE A 225 -17.71 -0.37 18.48
CA PHE A 225 -18.65 0.63 19.02
C PHE A 225 -19.49 1.32 17.95
N VAL A 226 -19.00 1.40 16.71
CA VAL A 226 -19.70 1.99 15.57
C VAL A 226 -20.13 0.94 14.55
N ASP A 227 -20.07 -0.36 14.89
CA ASP A 227 -20.50 -1.43 13.99
C ASP A 227 -22.01 -1.30 13.74
N GLU A 228 -22.44 -1.59 12.52
CA GLU A 228 -23.87 -1.51 12.13
C GLU A 228 -24.70 -2.57 12.88
N ARG A 229 -24.07 -3.69 13.24
CA ARG A 229 -24.72 -4.79 13.95
C ARG A 229 -24.80 -4.49 15.44
N GLU A 230 -26.03 -4.43 15.95
CA GLU A 230 -26.33 -4.10 17.34
C GLU A 230 -25.65 -5.02 18.35
N TYR A 231 -25.74 -6.34 18.16
CA TYR A 231 -25.12 -7.32 19.06
C TYR A 231 -23.58 -7.15 19.21
N ILE A 232 -22.90 -6.58 18.21
CA ILE A 232 -21.46 -6.29 18.31
C ILE A 232 -21.22 -5.06 19.18
N ARG A 233 -22.08 -4.03 19.06
CA ARG A 233 -22.00 -2.85 19.91
C ARG A 233 -22.25 -3.21 21.37
N ASP A 234 -23.27 -4.05 21.63
CA ASP A 234 -23.66 -4.45 22.98
C ASP A 234 -22.55 -5.25 23.68
N SER A 235 -21.85 -6.12 22.94
CA SER A 235 -20.72 -6.91 23.47
C SER A 235 -19.56 -6.06 24.01
N VAL A 236 -19.42 -4.81 23.54
CA VAL A 236 -18.41 -3.86 24.05
C VAL A 236 -18.85 -3.24 25.37
N THR A 237 -20.15 -3.02 25.56
CA THR A 237 -20.71 -2.37 26.75
C THR A 237 -20.99 -3.32 27.91
N GLU A 238 -21.23 -4.60 27.62
CA GLU A 238 -21.52 -5.62 28.65
C GLU A 238 -20.24 -6.19 29.30
N GLY A 239 -19.08 -6.01 28.66
CA GLY A 239 -17.78 -6.51 29.15
C GLY A 239 -16.90 -5.50 29.87
N SER A 240 -17.37 -4.26 30.11
CA SER A 240 -16.63 -3.16 30.74
C SER A 240 -17.07 -2.87 32.17
#